data_AF-A0A183AL93-F1
#
_entry.id   AF-A0A183AL93-F1
#
_cell.length_a   1.000
_cell.length_b   1.000
_cell.length_c   1.000
_cell.angle_alpha   90.00
_cell.angle_beta   90.00
_cell.angle_gamma   90.00
#
_symmetry.space_group_name_H-M   'P 1'
#
loop_
_entity.id
_entity.type
_entity.pdbx_description
1 polymer ?
#
loop_
_entity_poly.entity_id
_entity_poly.type
_entity_poly.pdbx_seq_one_letter_code
_entity_poly.pdbx_strand_id
1 'polypeptide(L)'
;LPKWKANPVTQPEAIFPKGTAVFALYPQTTCFYKAIVDEVPVHIHDEYSLYFEDSSYPEGYAPAIRIPQRYVVECRESPSGSSRRRSLK
;
A
#
# COMPACT_ATOMS: atom_id res chain seq x y z
N LEU A 1 -11.10 -3.32 -7.58
CA LEU A 1 -10.61 -1.96 -7.23
C LEU A 1 -11.76 -1.12 -6.70
N PRO A 2 -11.51 -0.14 -5.83
CA PRO A 2 -12.52 0.79 -5.34
C PRO A 2 -13.27 1.45 -6.51
N LYS A 3 -14.59 1.55 -6.40
CA LYS A 3 -15.43 2.21 -7.41
C LYS A 3 -15.41 3.73 -7.28
N TRP A 4 -15.09 4.24 -6.09
CA TRP A 4 -15.13 5.65 -5.73
C TRP A 4 -13.83 6.07 -5.05
N LYS A 5 -13.46 7.33 -5.22
CA LYS A 5 -12.41 7.97 -4.43
C LYS A 5 -13.03 8.46 -3.13
N ALA A 6 -12.42 8.17 -1.98
CA ALA A 6 -12.87 8.72 -0.71
C ALA A 6 -12.37 10.17 -0.59
N ASN A 7 -13.21 11.02 -0.02
CA ASN A 7 -12.83 12.39 0.32
C ASN A 7 -12.27 12.39 1.75
N PRO A 8 -10.97 12.72 1.95
CA PRO A 8 -10.33 12.66 3.26
C PRO A 8 -11.00 13.55 4.32
N VAL A 9 -11.66 14.64 3.90
CA VAL A 9 -12.31 15.60 4.82
C VAL A 9 -13.66 15.09 5.30
N THR A 10 -14.45 14.45 4.42
CA THR A 10 -15.82 14.03 4.75
C THR A 10 -15.92 12.56 5.16
N GLN A 11 -14.97 11.72 4.73
CA GLN A 11 -14.96 10.27 4.98
C GLN A 11 -13.52 9.81 5.32
N PRO A 12 -12.94 10.30 6.43
CA PRO A 12 -11.59 9.91 6.85
C PRO A 12 -11.48 8.41 7.19
N GLU A 13 -12.56 7.76 7.59
CA GLU A 13 -12.61 6.33 7.90
C GLU A 13 -12.39 5.43 6.68
N ALA A 14 -12.58 5.95 5.47
CA ALA A 14 -12.35 5.25 4.21
C ALA A 14 -10.92 5.45 3.65
N ILE A 15 -10.04 6.12 4.42
CA ILE A 15 -8.63 6.33 4.12
C ILE A 15 -7.79 5.34 4.93
N PHE A 16 -6.84 4.67 4.29
CA PHE A 16 -5.89 3.81 5.00
C PHE A 16 -4.91 4.70 5.79
N PRO A 17 -4.78 4.55 7.12
CA PRO A 17 -3.92 5.42 7.92
C PRO A 17 -2.43 5.14 7.67
N LYS A 18 -1.58 6.10 8.07
CA LYS A 18 -0.12 5.94 8.04
C LYS A 18 0.30 4.68 8.80
N GLY A 19 1.22 3.91 8.22
CA GLY A 19 1.72 2.65 8.76
C GLY A 19 0.88 1.42 8.40
N THR A 20 -0.28 1.58 7.74
CA THR A 20 -1.08 0.44 7.31
C THR A 20 -0.43 -0.28 6.14
N ALA A 21 -0.41 -1.62 6.21
CA ALA A 21 -0.03 -2.48 5.10
C ALA A 21 -1.17 -2.59 4.07
N VAL A 22 -0.85 -2.31 2.82
CA VAL A 22 -1.79 -2.31 1.69
C VAL A 22 -1.17 -3.06 0.51
N PHE A 23 -2.01 -3.48 -0.42
CA PHE A 23 -1.55 -3.82 -1.76
C PHE A 23 -1.74 -2.62 -2.68
N ALA A 24 -0.70 -2.26 -3.43
CA ALA A 24 -0.74 -1.14 -4.37
C ALA A 24 -0.17 -1.50 -5.73
N LEU A 25 -0.72 -0.92 -6.79
CA LEU A 25 -0.22 -1.10 -8.16
C LEU A 25 1.14 -0.42 -8.31
N TYR A 26 2.19 -1.16 -8.70
CA TYR A 26 3.49 -0.54 -8.93
C TYR A 26 3.48 0.26 -10.26
N PRO A 27 4.11 1.45 -10.32
CA PRO A 27 4.08 2.29 -11.51
C PRO A 27 4.50 1.56 -12.78
N GLN A 28 3.81 1.84 -13.89
CA GLN A 28 4.06 1.24 -15.21
C GLN A 28 3.89 -0.29 -15.29
N THR A 29 3.24 -0.90 -14.30
CA THR A 29 2.93 -2.34 -14.29
C THR A 29 1.43 -2.57 -14.17
N THR A 30 1.01 -3.84 -14.30
CA THR A 30 -0.35 -4.31 -14.02
C THR A 30 -0.43 -5.13 -12.72
N CYS A 31 0.63 -5.12 -11.90
CA CYS A 31 0.78 -5.98 -10.73
C CYS A 31 0.71 -5.18 -9.41
N PHE A 32 0.01 -5.76 -8.43
CA PHE A 32 -0.07 -5.22 -7.07
C PHE A 32 1.01 -5.83 -6.18
N TYR A 33 1.68 -5.00 -5.40
CA TYR A 33 2.73 -5.40 -4.46
C TYR A 33 2.44 -4.84 -3.07
N LYS A 34 3.00 -5.50 -2.05
CA LYS A 34 2.83 -5.09 -0.66
C LYS A 34 3.58 -3.79 -0.41
N ALA A 35 2.91 -2.85 0.26
CA ALA A 35 3.46 -1.55 0.58
C ALA A 35 2.93 -1.05 1.93
N ILE A 36 3.64 -0.12 2.54
CA ILE A 36 3.25 0.57 3.77
C ILE A 36 2.87 2.01 3.44
N VAL A 37 1.76 2.48 3.99
CA VAL A 37 1.34 3.89 3.85
C VAL A 37 2.30 4.80 4.61
N ASP A 38 2.94 5.73 3.89
CA ASP A 38 3.77 6.78 4.47
C ASP A 38 2.98 8.09 4.69
N GLU A 39 2.32 8.57 3.65
CA GLU A 39 1.47 9.76 3.73
C GLU A 39 0.09 9.46 3.15
N VAL A 40 -0.93 10.01 3.83
CA VAL A 40 -2.33 9.91 3.43
C VAL A 40 -2.73 11.13 2.59
N PRO A 41 -3.64 10.97 1.62
CA PRO A 41 -4.17 12.12 0.89
C PRO A 41 -4.89 13.07 1.83
N VAL A 42 -4.61 14.38 1.73
CA VAL A 42 -5.24 15.43 2.55
C VAL A 42 -6.41 16.05 1.80
N HIS A 43 -6.29 16.18 0.48
CA HIS A 43 -7.33 16.70 -0.40
C HIS A 43 -7.87 15.62 -1.34
N ILE A 44 -9.03 15.90 -1.94
CA ILE A 44 -9.72 14.98 -2.86
C ILE A 44 -8.86 14.62 -4.08
N HIS A 45 -7.91 15.44 -4.49
CA HIS A 45 -7.06 15.17 -5.65
C HIS A 45 -5.72 14.51 -5.28
N ASP A 46 -5.38 14.44 -4.00
CA ASP A 46 -4.09 13.92 -3.55
C ASP A 46 -4.01 12.39 -3.71
N GLU A 47 -2.79 11.90 -3.75
CA GLU A 47 -2.43 10.49 -3.87
C GLU A 47 -1.86 9.98 -2.54
N TYR A 48 -1.80 8.66 -2.38
CA TYR A 48 -1.06 8.08 -1.26
C TYR A 48 0.44 8.13 -1.55
N SER A 49 1.25 8.39 -0.53
CA SER A 49 2.69 8.11 -0.56
C SER A 49 2.93 6.75 0.09
N LEU A 50 3.57 5.82 -0.62
CA LEU A 50 3.75 4.44 -0.18
C LEU A 50 5.22 4.00 -0.25
N TYR A 51 5.66 3.23 0.75
CA TYR A 51 6.91 2.47 0.72
C TYR A 51 6.63 1.04 0.27
N PHE A 52 7.10 0.66 -0.91
CA PHE A 52 6.96 -0.72 -1.42
C PHE A 52 8.02 -1.63 -0.82
N GLU A 53 7.64 -2.86 -0.45
CA GLU A 53 8.62 -3.87 -0.03
C GLU A 53 9.50 -4.26 -1.23
N ASP A 54 10.82 -4.07 -1.11
CA ASP A 54 11.80 -4.39 -2.13
C ASP A 54 13.13 -4.77 -1.50
N SER A 55 13.52 -6.05 -1.66
CA SER A 55 14.75 -6.63 -1.13
C SER A 55 16.04 -6.10 -1.79
N SER A 56 15.91 -5.31 -2.85
CA SER A 56 17.04 -4.67 -3.53
C SER A 56 17.59 -3.50 -2.71
N TYR A 57 16.81 -2.96 -1.76
CA TYR A 57 17.23 -1.89 -0.87
C TYR A 57 17.70 -2.44 0.48
N PRO A 58 18.74 -1.86 1.10
CA PRO A 58 19.25 -2.31 2.41
C PRO A 58 18.19 -2.32 3.51
N GLU A 59 17.26 -1.37 3.47
CA GLU A 59 16.16 -1.20 4.42
C GLU A 59 14.97 -2.12 4.11
N GLY A 60 14.99 -2.81 2.96
CA GLY A 60 13.91 -3.67 2.49
C GLY A 60 12.71 -2.94 1.89
N TYR A 61 12.83 -1.62 1.70
CA TYR A 61 11.78 -0.79 1.11
C TYR A 61 12.33 0.12 0.02
N ALA A 62 11.60 0.24 -1.09
CA ALA A 62 11.86 1.26 -2.11
C ALA A 62 11.52 2.66 -1.58
N PRO A 63 12.10 3.73 -2.18
CA PRO A 63 11.73 5.12 -1.88
C PRO A 63 10.22 5.34 -2.00
N ALA A 64 9.71 6.37 -1.31
CA ALA A 64 8.29 6.70 -1.32
C ALA A 64 7.77 6.98 -2.75
N ILE A 65 6.67 6.31 -3.14
CA ILE A 65 6.04 6.43 -4.46
C ILE A 65 4.60 6.91 -4.30
N ARG A 66 4.19 7.85 -5.14
CA ARG A 66 2.81 8.35 -5.17
C ARG A 66 1.90 7.45 -5.99
N ILE A 67 0.82 6.97 -5.37
CA ILE A 67 -0.14 6.04 -5.96
C ILE A 67 -1.58 6.56 -5.80
N PRO A 68 -2.37 6.64 -6.88
CA PRO A 68 -3.78 7.01 -6.81
C PRO A 68 -4.59 6.02 -5.95
N GLN A 69 -5.54 6.53 -5.15
CA GLN A 69 -6.39 5.71 -4.27
C GLN A 69 -7.08 4.53 -4.99
N ARG A 70 -7.44 4.69 -6.28
CA ARG A 70 -8.04 3.61 -7.09
C ARG A 70 -7.19 2.34 -7.13
N TYR A 71 -5.88 2.49 -6.97
CA TYR A 71 -4.90 1.42 -7.06
C TYR A 71 -4.32 1.04 -5.70
N VAL A 72 -4.96 1.43 -4.60
CA VAL A 72 -4.60 1.02 -3.24
C VAL A 72 -5.75 0.18 -2.68
N VAL A 73 -5.46 -1.04 -2.25
CA VAL A 73 -6.46 -1.98 -1.73
C VAL A 73 -5.98 -2.64 -0.45
N GLU A 74 -6.93 -3.12 0.35
CA GLU A 74 -6.67 -3.79 1.63
C GLU A 74 -5.74 -5.01 1.45
N CYS A 75 -4.72 -5.11 2.31
CA CYS A 75 -3.84 -6.28 2.38
C CYS A 75 -4.53 -7.42 3.15
N ARG A 76 -5.41 -8.16 2.49
CA ARG A 76 -6.03 -9.37 3.08
C ARG A 76 -5.05 -10.53 2.96
N GLU A 77 -4.23 -10.76 3.98
CA GLU A 77 -3.46 -12.00 4.07
C GLU A 77 -4.45 -13.16 4.29
N SER A 78 -4.50 -14.11 3.36
CA SER A 78 -5.32 -15.31 3.53
C SER A 78 -4.73 -16.16 4.66
N PRO A 79 -5.54 -16.73 5.57
CA PRO A 79 -5.05 -17.56 6.67
C PRO A 79 -4.41 -18.88 6.23
N SER A 80 -4.30 -19.16 4.92
CA SER A 80 -3.66 -20.37 4.37
C SER A 80 -2.22 -20.17 3.89
N GLY A 81 -1.63 -18.98 4.09
CA GLY A 81 -0.22 -18.71 3.78
C GLY A 81 0.62 -18.66 5.05
N SER A 82 0.94 -19.80 5.65
CA SER A 82 1.97 -19.84 6.70
C SER A 82 3.21 -19.14 6.17
N SER A 83 3.64 -18.07 6.83
CA SER A 83 4.98 -17.52 6.69
C SER A 83 5.95 -18.61 7.17
N ARG A 84 6.29 -19.54 6.26
CA ARG A 84 7.45 -20.41 6.40
C ARG A 84 8.67 -19.51 6.27
N ARG A 85 9.04 -18.86 7.37
CA ARG A 85 10.44 -18.60 7.68
C ARG A 85 11.13 -19.97 7.65
N ARG A 86 11.67 -20.35 6.49
CA ARG A 86 12.66 -21.42 6.38
C ARG A 86 13.91 -20.92 7.10
N SER A 87 13.95 -21.12 8.41
CA SER A 87 15.19 -21.07 9.15
C SER A 87 15.95 -22.33 8.76
N LEU A 88 16.98 -22.18 7.93
CA LEU A 88 18.03 -23.18 7.83
C LEU A 88 18.89 -23.06 9.09
N LYS A 89 18.79 -24.04 9.99
CA LYS A 89 19.90 -24.59 10.79
C LYS A 89 19.61 -26.04 11.11
#